data_AF-A0A401U258-F1
#
_entry.id   AF-A0A401U258-F1
#
_cell.length_a   1.000
_cell.length_b   1.000
_cell.length_c   1.000
_cell.angle_alpha   90.00
_cell.angle_beta   90.00
_cell.angle_gamma   90.00
#
_symmetry.space_group_name_H-M   'P 1'
#
loop_
_entity.id
_entity.type
_entity.pdbx_description
1 polymer ?
#
loop_
_entity_poly.entity_id
_entity_poly.type
_entity_poly.pdbx_seq_one_letter_code
_entity_poly.pdbx_strand_id
1 'polypeptide(L)'
;MTSTSYLGTAAVTIQFDLNRSIDGAANDVQAAINAASGQLPKTLPSPPTYRKVNPADSPIMLLSATSDTLPLTTVSDAVDAQLAQQISQISGVAQVVIGGQQKPSVRVQIDPAKLVAKGLSLEDVRAAINIATVDSPKGNIDGATRAYTIYANDQLLTADPWNDVIIAYRNGGP
;
A
#
# COMPACT_ATOMS: atom_id res chain seq x y z
N MET A 1 21.30 -15.89 -13.38
CA MET A 1 20.58 -14.83 -12.63
C MET A 1 20.82 -13.52 -13.34
N THR A 2 19.76 -12.74 -13.56
CA THR A 2 19.84 -11.40 -14.15
C THR A 2 19.08 -10.42 -13.26
N SER A 3 19.48 -9.15 -13.25
CA SER A 3 18.81 -8.11 -12.47
C SER A 3 18.56 -6.88 -13.32
N THR A 4 17.50 -6.16 -12.97
CA THR A 4 17.14 -4.90 -13.61
C THR A 4 16.56 -3.97 -12.55
N SER A 5 17.04 -2.73 -12.51
CA SER A 5 16.62 -1.73 -11.53
C SER A 5 16.05 -0.51 -12.23
N TYR A 6 14.95 0.00 -11.70
CA TYR A 6 14.28 1.21 -12.12
C TYR A 6 14.05 2.12 -10.90
N LEU A 7 13.64 3.37 -11.11
CA LEU A 7 13.29 4.25 -10.02
C LEU A 7 12.18 3.61 -9.17
N GLY A 8 12.48 3.32 -7.90
CA GLY A 8 11.52 2.75 -6.94
C GLY A 8 11.28 1.25 -7.06
N THR A 9 11.89 0.53 -8.01
CA THR A 9 11.68 -0.92 -8.19
C THR A 9 12.97 -1.63 -8.61
N ALA A 10 13.20 -2.82 -8.08
CA ALA A 10 14.22 -3.74 -8.57
C ALA A 10 13.59 -5.12 -8.85
N ALA A 11 14.00 -5.74 -9.96
CA ALA A 11 13.59 -7.07 -10.35
C ALA A 11 14.82 -7.97 -10.52
N VAL A 12 14.75 -9.19 -10.00
CA VAL A 12 15.80 -10.21 -10.12
C VAL A 12 15.17 -11.46 -10.71
N THR A 13 15.67 -11.90 -11.86
CA THR A 13 15.24 -13.14 -12.50
C THR A 13 16.25 -14.24 -12.19
N ILE A 14 15.77 -15.29 -11.54
CA ILE A 14 16.56 -16.45 -11.16
C ILE A 14 16.12 -17.62 -12.05
N GLN A 15 17.06 -18.14 -12.83
CA GLN A 15 16.86 -19.31 -13.65
C GLN A 15 17.48 -20.51 -12.95
N PHE A 16 16.72 -21.60 -12.85
CA PHE A 16 17.15 -22.86 -12.27
C PHE A 16 17.30 -23.92 -13.37
N ASP A 17 18.03 -24.99 -13.06
CA ASP A 17 18.15 -26.14 -13.95
C ASP A 17 16.78 -26.81 -14.16
N LEU A 18 16.56 -27.36 -15.36
CA LEU A 18 15.30 -28.01 -15.76
C LEU A 18 14.88 -29.16 -14.83
N ASN A 19 15.85 -29.85 -14.21
CA ASN A 19 15.60 -30.98 -13.33
C ASN A 19 15.31 -30.56 -11.87
N ARG A 20 15.39 -29.26 -11.55
CA ARG A 20 15.08 -28.75 -10.22
C ARG A 20 13.57 -28.55 -10.09
N SER A 21 12.98 -29.14 -9.05
CA SER A 21 11.60 -28.81 -8.67
C SER A 21 11.47 -27.32 -8.39
N ILE A 22 10.54 -26.68 -9.11
CA ILE A 22 10.26 -25.24 -8.97
C ILE A 22 9.72 -24.90 -7.57
N ASP A 23 9.08 -25.85 -6.89
CA ASP A 23 8.59 -25.68 -5.51
C ASP A 23 9.76 -25.65 -4.51
N GLY A 24 10.74 -26.53 -4.70
CA GLY A 24 11.96 -26.50 -3.90
C GLY A 24 12.75 -25.20 -4.11
N ALA A 25 12.89 -24.78 -5.37
CA ALA A 25 13.53 -23.52 -5.72
C ALA A 25 12.81 -22.30 -5.11
N ALA A 26 11.47 -22.29 -5.12
CA ALA A 26 10.65 -21.26 -4.49
C ALA A 26 10.91 -21.16 -2.98
N ASN A 27 10.99 -22.29 -2.28
CA ASN A 27 11.32 -22.32 -0.84
C ASN A 27 12.73 -21.77 -0.56
N ASP A 28 13.71 -22.13 -1.39
CA ASP A 28 15.07 -21.62 -1.26
C ASP A 28 15.12 -20.09 -1.46
N VAL A 29 14.37 -19.56 -2.43
CA VAL A 29 14.25 -18.12 -2.67
C VAL A 29 13.58 -17.41 -1.50
N GLN A 30 12.50 -17.95 -0.94
CA GLN A 30 11.86 -17.37 0.24
C GLN A 30 12.81 -17.35 1.45
N ALA A 31 13.57 -18.44 1.66
CA ALA A 31 14.57 -18.50 2.72
C ALA A 31 15.68 -17.45 2.52
N ALA A 32 16.14 -17.24 1.28
CA ALA A 32 17.13 -16.21 0.95
C ALA A 32 16.59 -14.79 1.17
N ILE A 33 15.33 -14.51 0.79
CA ILE A 33 14.67 -13.22 1.08
C ILE A 33 14.63 -12.98 2.60
N ASN A 34 14.23 -13.99 3.36
CA ASN A 34 14.16 -13.89 4.82
C ASN A 34 15.54 -13.64 5.43
N ALA A 35 16.58 -14.33 4.97
CA ALA A 35 17.96 -14.15 5.44
C ALA A 35 18.51 -12.75 5.10
N ALA A 36 18.16 -12.20 3.93
CA ALA A 36 18.58 -10.88 3.50
C ALA A 36 17.77 -9.74 4.12
N SER A 37 16.61 -10.02 4.73
CA SER A 37 15.66 -9.01 5.22
C SER A 37 16.29 -7.95 6.13
N GLY A 38 17.23 -8.34 7.00
CA GLY A 38 17.93 -7.43 7.91
C GLY A 38 18.95 -6.50 7.23
N GLN A 39 19.34 -6.80 5.98
CA GLN A 39 20.27 -5.99 5.18
C GLN A 39 19.54 -5.04 4.22
N LEU A 40 18.20 -5.13 4.14
CA LEU A 40 17.41 -4.28 3.27
C LEU A 40 17.14 -2.91 3.92
N PRO A 41 17.02 -1.84 3.12
CA PRO A 41 16.61 -0.53 3.64
C PRO A 41 15.26 -0.61 4.35
N LYS A 42 15.17 -0.02 5.55
CA LYS A 42 13.92 0.07 6.31
C LYS A 42 12.85 0.94 5.65
N THR A 43 13.22 1.69 4.61
CA THR A 43 12.37 2.59 3.84
C THR A 43 11.73 1.92 2.62
N LEU A 44 11.88 0.61 2.44
CA LEU A 44 11.18 -0.11 1.39
C LEU A 44 9.65 -0.02 1.61
N PRO A 45 8.86 0.36 0.59
CA PRO A 45 7.40 0.45 0.71
C PRO A 45 6.74 -0.90 1.07
N SER A 46 7.34 -2.00 0.62
CA SER A 46 6.93 -3.36 0.93
C SER A 46 8.14 -4.29 0.92
N PRO A 47 8.13 -5.40 1.69
CA PRO A 47 9.16 -6.44 1.59
C PRO A 47 9.26 -7.02 0.17
N PRO A 48 10.44 -7.54 -0.24
CA PRO A 48 10.56 -8.26 -1.50
C PRO A 48 9.63 -9.46 -1.55
N THR A 49 9.07 -9.72 -2.72
CA THR A 49 8.23 -10.89 -3.00
C THR A 49 8.83 -11.71 -4.13
N TYR A 50 8.46 -12.98 -4.22
CA TYR A 50 8.84 -13.84 -5.32
C TYR A 50 7.61 -14.42 -5.99
N ARG A 51 7.77 -14.87 -7.23
CA ARG A 51 6.74 -15.61 -7.97
C ARG A 51 7.40 -16.57 -8.94
N LYS A 52 6.72 -17.68 -9.21
CA LYS A 52 7.10 -18.63 -10.26
C LYS A 52 6.60 -18.05 -11.57
N VAL A 53 7.50 -17.83 -12.52
CA VAL A 53 7.17 -17.27 -13.83
C VAL A 53 7.74 -18.16 -14.91
N ASN A 54 6.96 -18.37 -15.95
CA ASN A 54 7.47 -18.91 -17.22
C ASN A 54 7.55 -17.74 -18.21
N PRO A 55 8.74 -17.36 -18.69
CA PRO A 55 8.93 -16.23 -19.60
C PRO A 55 8.19 -16.35 -20.94
N ALA A 56 7.77 -17.56 -21.32
CA ALA A 56 6.99 -17.80 -22.53
C ALA A 56 5.47 -17.65 -22.34
N ASP A 57 5.00 -17.40 -21.11
CA ASP A 57 3.56 -17.32 -20.83
C ASP A 57 2.98 -16.03 -21.40
N SER A 58 2.03 -16.19 -22.33
CA SER A 58 1.14 -15.11 -22.78
C SER A 58 -0.08 -15.03 -21.87
N PRO A 59 -0.70 -13.85 -21.70
CA PRO A 59 -1.95 -13.73 -20.94
C PRO A 59 -3.02 -14.68 -21.47
N ILE A 60 -3.60 -15.51 -20.60
CA ILE A 60 -4.69 -16.43 -20.95
C ILE A 60 -6.00 -15.66 -21.23
N MET A 61 -6.21 -14.54 -20.53
CA MET A 61 -7.36 -13.67 -20.67
C MET A 61 -6.97 -12.22 -20.41
N LEU A 62 -7.50 -11.30 -21.21
CA LEU A 62 -7.36 -9.86 -21.01
C LEU A 62 -8.75 -9.25 -20.82
N LEU A 63 -8.93 -8.52 -19.73
CA LEU A 63 -10.19 -7.89 -19.37
C LEU A 63 -9.99 -6.38 -19.22
N SER A 64 -10.97 -5.60 -19.66
CA SER A 64 -11.01 -4.14 -19.47
C SER A 64 -12.21 -3.77 -18.61
N ALA A 65 -11.99 -2.96 -17.58
CA ALA A 65 -13.05 -2.41 -16.75
C ALA A 65 -13.26 -0.93 -17.10
N THR A 66 -14.51 -0.55 -17.35
CA THR A 66 -14.91 0.82 -17.69
C THR A 66 -16.24 1.15 -17.02
N SER A 67 -16.54 2.44 -16.88
CA SER A 67 -17.82 2.92 -16.37
C SER A 67 -18.14 4.27 -17.00
N ASP A 68 -19.41 4.46 -17.39
CA ASP A 68 -19.89 5.75 -17.92
C ASP A 68 -20.24 6.75 -16.81
N THR A 69 -20.42 6.28 -15.58
CA THR A 69 -20.92 7.07 -14.44
C THR A 69 -19.90 7.22 -13.31
N LEU A 70 -18.96 6.28 -13.17
CA LEU A 70 -17.97 6.31 -12.11
C LEU A 70 -16.61 6.84 -12.60
N PRO A 71 -15.90 7.64 -11.78
CA PRO A 71 -14.51 7.99 -12.05
C PRO A 71 -13.63 6.74 -12.19
N LEU A 72 -12.62 6.82 -13.06
CA LEU A 72 -11.69 5.71 -13.31
C LEU A 72 -10.92 5.27 -12.05
N THR A 73 -10.71 6.17 -11.08
CA THR A 73 -10.12 5.84 -9.79
C THR A 73 -10.99 4.88 -8.98
N THR A 74 -12.30 5.11 -8.94
CA THR A 74 -13.27 4.23 -8.27
C THR A 74 -13.38 2.88 -8.97
N VAL A 75 -13.39 2.87 -10.31
CA VAL A 75 -13.37 1.63 -11.09
C VAL A 75 -12.09 0.84 -10.83
N SER A 76 -10.93 1.51 -10.84
CA SER A 76 -9.62 0.89 -10.58
C SER A 76 -9.54 0.29 -9.18
N ASP A 77 -10.10 0.97 -8.18
CA ASP A 77 -10.14 0.51 -6.80
C ASP A 77 -11.03 -0.74 -6.66
N ALA A 78 -12.23 -0.72 -7.23
CA ALA A 78 -13.13 -1.87 -7.24
C ALA A 78 -12.50 -3.10 -7.95
N VAL A 79 -11.80 -2.87 -9.07
CA VAL A 79 -11.08 -3.93 -9.78
C VAL A 79 -9.97 -4.53 -8.93
N ASP A 80 -9.17 -3.72 -8.24
CA ASP A 80 -8.06 -4.21 -7.41
C ASP A 80 -8.53 -4.89 -6.13
N ALA A 81 -9.40 -4.22 -5.38
CA ALA A 81 -9.82 -4.65 -4.05
C ALA A 81 -10.80 -5.84 -4.09
N GLN A 82 -11.58 -6.00 -5.17
CA GLN A 82 -12.59 -7.05 -5.26
C GLN A 82 -12.34 -8.02 -6.41
N LEU A 83 -12.38 -7.53 -7.66
CA LEU A 83 -12.39 -8.41 -8.83
C LEU A 83 -11.07 -9.19 -8.98
N ALA A 84 -9.93 -8.53 -8.87
CA ALA A 84 -8.63 -9.15 -8.98
C ALA A 84 -8.37 -10.15 -7.86
N GLN A 85 -8.83 -9.86 -6.63
CA GLN A 85 -8.75 -10.79 -5.51
C GLN A 85 -9.59 -12.04 -5.74
N GLN A 86 -10.82 -11.88 -6.26
CA GLN A 86 -11.70 -13.01 -6.58
C GLN A 86 -11.12 -13.88 -7.71
N ILE A 87 -10.62 -13.27 -8.79
CA ILE A 87 -9.99 -14.00 -9.90
C ILE A 87 -8.74 -14.75 -9.42
N SER A 88 -7.93 -14.13 -8.55
CA SER A 88 -6.71 -14.77 -8.02
C SER A 88 -6.99 -16.01 -7.17
N GLN A 89 -8.22 -16.19 -6.68
CA GLN A 89 -8.64 -17.37 -5.92
C GLN A 89 -9.12 -18.52 -6.82
N ILE A 90 -9.32 -18.28 -8.12
CA ILE A 90 -9.76 -19.31 -9.06
C ILE A 90 -8.62 -20.31 -9.26
N SER A 91 -8.93 -21.60 -9.09
CA SER A 91 -7.96 -22.68 -9.33
C SER A 91 -7.39 -22.61 -10.75
N GLY A 92 -6.07 -22.63 -10.84
CA GLY A 92 -5.33 -22.48 -12.11
C GLY A 92 -4.91 -21.05 -12.44
N VAL A 93 -5.36 -20.04 -11.69
CA VAL A 93 -4.87 -18.66 -11.84
C VAL A 93 -3.59 -18.49 -11.04
N ALA A 94 -2.46 -18.33 -11.73
CA ALA A 94 -1.17 -18.06 -11.10
C ALA A 94 -0.94 -16.56 -10.84
N GLN A 95 -1.48 -15.69 -11.70
CA GLN A 95 -1.24 -14.25 -11.62
C GLN A 95 -2.38 -13.45 -12.25
N VAL A 96 -2.76 -12.36 -11.59
CA VAL A 96 -3.58 -11.29 -12.15
C VAL A 96 -2.73 -10.03 -12.23
N VAL A 97 -2.70 -9.40 -13.40
CA VAL A 97 -1.97 -8.13 -13.62
C VAL A 97 -2.98 -7.05 -13.96
N ILE A 98 -2.95 -5.95 -13.20
CA ILE A 98 -3.79 -4.78 -13.43
C ILE A 98 -2.94 -3.74 -14.16
N GLY A 99 -3.26 -3.49 -15.43
CA GLY A 99 -2.63 -2.43 -16.23
C GLY A 99 -3.37 -1.10 -16.11
N GLY A 100 -2.65 0.02 -16.17
CA GLY A 100 -3.26 1.36 -16.25
C GLY A 100 -3.98 1.83 -14.98
N GLN A 101 -3.68 1.22 -13.84
CA GLN A 101 -4.39 1.46 -12.58
C GLN A 101 -4.27 2.92 -12.10
N GLN A 102 -5.39 3.52 -11.72
CA GLN A 102 -5.41 4.80 -11.01
C GLN A 102 -5.84 4.58 -9.56
N LYS A 103 -4.87 4.35 -8.67
CA LYS A 103 -5.19 4.18 -7.24
C LYS A 103 -5.69 5.50 -6.65
N PRO A 104 -6.76 5.48 -5.84
CA PRO A 104 -7.19 6.66 -5.10
C PRO A 104 -6.05 7.12 -4.19
N SER A 105 -5.77 8.43 -4.19
CA SER A 105 -4.78 9.05 -3.31
C SER A 105 -5.28 10.42 -2.86
N VAL A 106 -5.21 10.68 -1.55
CA VAL A 106 -5.46 12.02 -1.01
C VAL A 106 -4.22 12.87 -1.29
N ARG A 107 -4.42 14.01 -1.95
CA ARG A 107 -3.36 14.96 -2.27
C ARG A 107 -3.56 16.23 -1.47
N VAL A 108 -2.70 16.44 -0.46
CA VAL A 108 -2.70 17.67 0.33
C VAL A 108 -1.89 18.73 -0.39
N GLN A 109 -2.57 19.79 -0.85
CA GLN A 109 -1.93 20.94 -1.49
C GLN A 109 -1.82 22.08 -0.49
N ILE A 110 -0.60 22.58 -0.29
CA ILE A 110 -0.29 23.58 0.71
C ILE A 110 0.00 24.91 0.00
N ASP A 111 -0.58 25.99 0.51
CA ASP A 111 -0.23 27.37 0.14
C ASP A 111 0.84 27.91 1.10
N PRO A 112 2.12 28.05 0.66
CA PRO A 112 3.19 28.48 1.53
C PRO A 112 3.00 29.92 2.06
N ALA A 113 2.34 30.80 1.31
CA ALA A 113 2.12 32.18 1.73
C ALA A 113 1.17 32.23 2.93
N LYS A 114 0.13 31.39 2.95
CA LYS A 114 -0.80 31.28 4.08
C LYS A 114 -0.14 30.70 5.33
N LEU A 115 0.79 29.76 5.18
CA LEU A 115 1.56 29.22 6.32
C LEU A 115 2.44 30.29 6.94
N VAL A 116 3.21 31.01 6.11
CA VAL A 116 4.11 32.07 6.59
C VAL A 116 3.33 33.18 7.30
N ALA A 117 2.18 33.59 6.76
CA ALA A 117 1.30 34.58 7.40
C ALA A 117 0.79 34.13 8.79
N LYS A 118 0.75 32.82 9.05
CA LYS A 118 0.39 32.22 10.34
C LYS A 118 1.60 31.85 11.21
N GLY A 119 2.83 32.17 10.76
CA GLY A 119 4.06 31.81 11.46
C GLY A 119 4.33 30.31 11.51
N LEU A 120 3.84 29.56 10.50
CA LEU A 120 4.00 28.12 10.35
C LEU A 120 4.97 27.79 9.23
N SER A 121 5.61 26.64 9.36
CA SER A 121 6.52 26.04 8.39
C SER A 121 5.88 24.81 7.72
N LEU A 122 6.49 24.35 6.63
CA LEU A 122 6.10 23.07 6.02
C LEU A 122 6.35 21.87 6.95
N GLU A 123 7.29 22.00 7.88
CA GLU A 123 7.58 20.94 8.86
C GLU A 123 6.44 20.79 9.88
N ASP A 124 5.80 21.89 10.28
CA ASP A 124 4.62 21.86 11.14
C ASP A 124 3.48 21.09 10.48
N VAL A 125 3.27 21.32 9.17
CA VAL A 125 2.27 20.57 8.39
C VAL A 125 2.65 19.10 8.26
N ARG A 126 3.91 18.78 7.95
CA ARG A 126 4.39 17.40 7.85
C ARG A 126 4.18 16.64 9.16
N ALA A 127 4.51 17.25 10.29
CA ALA A 127 4.34 16.66 11.61
C ALA A 127 2.86 16.40 11.91
N ALA A 128 1.98 17.37 11.65
CA ALA A 128 0.53 17.23 11.85
C ALA A 128 -0.07 16.12 10.96
N ILE A 129 0.26 16.08 9.67
CA ILE A 129 -0.24 15.05 8.74
C ILE A 129 0.12 13.63 9.21
N ASN A 130 1.34 13.42 9.73
CA ASN A 130 1.76 12.10 10.18
C ASN A 130 0.97 11.56 11.38
N ILE A 131 0.38 12.44 12.21
CA ILE A 131 -0.39 12.06 13.39
C ILE A 131 -1.91 12.22 13.21
N ALA A 132 -2.36 12.85 12.11
CA ALA A 132 -3.76 13.12 11.85
C ALA A 132 -4.58 11.88 11.47
N THR A 133 -3.94 10.84 10.92
CA THR A 133 -4.60 9.62 10.44
C THR A 133 -3.94 8.36 11.01
N VAL A 134 -4.13 8.11 12.30
CA VAL A 134 -3.47 7.02 13.00
C VAL A 134 -4.46 5.90 13.34
N ASP A 135 -4.06 4.66 13.05
CA ASP A 135 -4.75 3.45 13.50
C ASP A 135 -3.96 2.81 14.65
N SER A 136 -4.21 3.32 15.86
CA SER A 136 -3.53 2.85 17.08
C SER A 136 -4.49 2.08 17.99
N PRO A 137 -4.03 1.01 18.65
CA PRO A 137 -4.84 0.28 19.60
C PRO A 137 -5.27 1.19 20.75
N LYS A 138 -6.56 1.14 21.08
CA LYS A 138 -7.14 1.97 22.15
C LYS A 138 -7.25 1.24 23.49
N GLY A 139 -6.98 -0.06 23.49
CA GLY A 139 -7.03 -0.91 24.69
C GLY A 139 -8.45 -1.34 25.06
N ASN A 140 -8.59 -1.79 26.30
CA ASN A 140 -9.81 -2.30 26.89
C ASN A 140 -10.01 -1.76 28.31
N ILE A 141 -11.27 -1.77 28.75
CA ILE A 141 -11.67 -1.53 30.13
C ILE A 141 -12.13 -2.86 30.70
N ASP A 142 -11.33 -3.42 31.60
CA ASP A 142 -11.61 -4.70 32.24
C ASP A 142 -12.25 -4.48 33.62
N GLY A 143 -13.48 -4.95 33.78
CA GLY A 143 -14.17 -5.07 35.06
C GLY A 143 -14.11 -6.50 35.60
N ALA A 144 -14.64 -6.72 36.80
CA ALA A 144 -14.58 -8.03 37.48
C ALA A 144 -15.27 -9.18 36.73
N THR A 145 -16.26 -8.88 35.88
CA THR A 145 -17.06 -9.89 35.15
C THR A 145 -17.18 -9.64 33.66
N ARG A 146 -16.66 -8.52 33.15
CA ARG A 146 -16.78 -8.11 31.73
C ARG A 146 -15.58 -7.27 31.30
N ALA A 147 -15.16 -7.46 30.06
CA ALA A 147 -14.18 -6.63 29.38
C ALA A 147 -14.87 -5.84 28.27
N TYR A 148 -14.55 -4.55 28.12
CA TYR A 148 -15.03 -3.69 27.05
C TYR A 148 -13.87 -3.21 26.21
N THR A 149 -13.82 -3.57 24.92
CA THR A 149 -12.83 -3.05 23.99
C THR A 149 -13.17 -1.60 23.65
N ILE A 150 -12.18 -0.70 23.73
CA ILE A 150 -12.34 0.68 23.30
C ILE A 150 -12.15 0.70 21.78
N TYR A 151 -13.15 1.22 21.05
CA TYR A 151 -13.06 1.43 19.62
C TYR A 151 -13.13 2.92 19.31
N ALA A 152 -12.10 3.44 18.66
CA ALA A 152 -12.06 4.77 18.06
C ALA A 152 -11.26 4.68 16.77
N ASN A 153 -11.75 5.34 15.72
CA ASN A 153 -11.11 5.39 14.43
C ASN A 153 -10.76 6.85 14.10
N ASP A 154 -9.48 7.16 14.10
CA ASP A 154 -8.97 8.50 13.79
C ASP A 154 -8.48 8.58 12.33
N GLN A 155 -8.70 7.55 11.51
CA GLN A 155 -8.22 7.52 10.13
C GLN A 155 -9.06 8.42 9.22
N LEU A 156 -8.38 9.22 8.39
CA LEU A 156 -9.00 10.11 7.42
C LEU A 156 -8.92 9.49 6.02
N LEU A 157 -9.93 8.70 5.65
CA LEU A 157 -9.95 7.88 4.43
C LEU A 157 -10.39 8.64 3.17
N THR A 158 -11.03 9.79 3.33
CA THR A 158 -11.52 10.65 2.24
C THR A 158 -10.84 12.02 2.30
N ALA A 159 -10.91 12.79 1.23
CA ALA A 159 -10.22 14.08 1.14
C ALA A 159 -10.85 15.17 2.03
N ASP A 160 -12.18 15.23 2.13
CA ASP A 160 -12.87 16.36 2.78
C ASP A 160 -12.44 16.56 4.26
N PRO A 161 -12.35 15.52 5.10
CA PRO A 161 -11.93 15.66 6.50
C PRO A 161 -10.51 16.21 6.69
N TRP A 162 -9.64 16.14 5.67
CA TRP A 162 -8.28 16.69 5.77
C TRP A 162 -8.26 18.21 5.88
N ASN A 163 -9.31 18.89 5.42
CA ASN A 163 -9.40 20.35 5.53
C ASN A 163 -9.61 20.83 6.97
N ASP A 164 -10.11 19.96 7.84
CA ASP A 164 -10.37 20.26 9.26
C ASP A 164 -9.24 19.82 10.19
N VAL A 165 -8.14 19.28 9.62
CA VAL A 165 -6.97 18.87 10.41
C VAL A 165 -6.29 20.09 11.01
N ILE A 166 -6.19 20.08 12.34
CA ILE A 166 -5.52 21.13 13.09
C ILE A 166 -4.01 21.00 12.92
N ILE A 167 -3.38 22.03 12.37
CA ILE A 167 -1.93 22.06 12.12
C ILE A 167 -1.16 22.58 13.34
N ALA A 168 -1.70 23.56 14.06
CA ALA A 168 -1.06 24.14 15.24
C ALA A 168 -2.10 24.85 16.11
N TYR A 169 -1.79 25.04 17.39
CA TYR A 169 -2.55 25.95 18.26
C TYR A 169 -1.75 27.23 18.51
N ARG A 170 -2.37 28.40 18.27
CA ARG A 170 -1.75 29.72 18.49
C ARG A 170 -2.78 30.67 19.11
N ASN A 171 -2.36 31.48 20.07
CA ASN A 171 -3.18 32.53 20.68
C ASN A 171 -4.56 32.06 21.20
N GLY A 172 -4.63 30.84 21.75
CA GLY A 172 -5.85 30.30 22.36
C GLY A 172 -6.84 29.64 21.39
N GLY A 173 -6.48 29.50 20.11
CA GLY A 173 -7.27 28.76 19.12
C GLY A 173 -6.41 27.81 18.28
N PRO A 174 -7.04 26.84 17.60
CA PRO A 174 -6.42 26.09 16.50
C PRO A 174 -6.17 26.97 15.25
#